data_AF-A0A6H5HZ33-F1
#
_entry.id   AF-A0A6H5HZ33-F1
#
_cell.length_a   1.000
_cell.length_b   1.000
_cell.length_c   1.000
_cell.angle_alpha   90.00
_cell.angle_beta   90.00
_cell.angle_gamma   90.00
#
_symmetry.space_group_name_H-M   'P 1'
#
loop_
_entity.id
_entity.type
_entity.pdbx_description
1 polymer ?
#
loop_
_entity_poly.entity_id
_entity_poly.type
_entity_poly.pdbx_seq_one_letter_code
_entity_poly.pdbx_strand_id
1 'polypeptide(L)'
;MGLFQDHLLRVQREAARSAVQPGVSGLMQDMESNRAKLPTIVIADFSGDIEDWVRFRDTFKEMVIERPNLPNIYKMNYLRSYVKGEAAELLQEVPSGGEHFADAWQVLKGHYDNTRLLTNKLLDRLISLPSMSSDCASELMRVLNGVRNLLRALKALGSPVDHWGNLSVF
;
A
#
# COMPACT_ATOMS: atom_id res chain seq x y z
N MET A 1 -34.33 -67.83 16.67
CA MET A 1 -34.09 -66.55 17.38
C MET A 1 -33.06 -65.74 16.62
N GLY A 2 -33.45 -65.08 15.52
CA GLY A 2 -32.49 -64.37 14.64
C GLY A 2 -33.10 -63.49 13.56
N LEU A 3 -34.42 -63.28 13.55
CA LEU A 3 -35.11 -62.47 12.54
C LEU A 3 -35.71 -61.17 13.10
N PHE A 4 -35.66 -60.95 14.43
CA PHE A 4 -36.14 -59.71 15.06
C PHE A 4 -35.04 -58.66 15.26
N GLN A 5 -33.77 -59.04 15.19
CA GLN A 5 -32.64 -58.11 15.34
C GLN A 5 -32.29 -57.41 14.02
N ASP A 6 -32.55 -58.05 12.87
CA ASP A 6 -32.22 -57.51 11.55
C ASP A 6 -33.19 -56.40 11.11
N HIS A 7 -34.44 -56.48 11.55
CA HIS A 7 -35.46 -55.47 11.27
C HIS A 7 -35.20 -54.14 12.00
N LEU A 8 -34.56 -54.18 13.18
CA LEU A 8 -34.21 -52.98 13.97
C LEU A 8 -33.02 -52.21 13.40
N LEU A 9 -32.12 -52.87 12.67
CA LEU A 9 -30.99 -52.22 11.98
C LEU A 9 -31.39 -51.58 10.65
N ARG A 10 -32.47 -52.06 10.00
CA ARG A 10 -32.98 -51.49 8.74
C ARG A 10 -33.76 -50.18 8.98
N VAL A 11 -34.57 -50.12 10.04
CA VAL A 11 -35.33 -48.90 10.39
C VAL A 11 -34.38 -47.75 10.84
N GLN A 12 -33.29 -48.06 11.54
CA GLN A 12 -32.26 -47.06 11.92
C GLN A 12 -31.42 -46.59 10.71
N ARG A 13 -31.22 -47.43 9.69
CA ARG A 13 -30.52 -47.05 8.44
C ARG A 13 -31.38 -46.22 7.48
N GLU A 14 -32.70 -46.36 7.53
CA GLU A 14 -33.61 -45.54 6.71
C GLU A 14 -33.82 -44.12 7.30
N ALA A 15 -33.76 -43.96 8.63
CA ALA A 15 -33.85 -42.65 9.28
C ALA A 15 -32.63 -41.73 8.99
N ALA A 16 -31.45 -42.30 8.70
CA ALA A 16 -30.24 -41.53 8.39
C ALA A 16 -30.12 -41.11 6.90
N ARG A 17 -31.00 -41.61 6.01
CA ARG A 17 -30.98 -41.27 4.57
C ARG A 17 -31.91 -40.12 4.17
N SER A 18 -32.73 -39.60 5.10
CA SER A 18 -33.75 -38.58 4.80
C SER A 18 -33.46 -37.19 5.42
N ALA A 19 -32.19 -36.87 5.71
CA ALA A 19 -31.80 -35.56 6.23
C ALA A 19 -30.63 -34.89 5.45
N VAL A 20 -30.43 -35.25 4.17
CA VAL A 20 -29.60 -34.46 3.27
C VAL A 20 -30.52 -33.58 2.45
N GLN A 21 -30.73 -32.35 2.92
CA GLN A 21 -31.33 -31.29 2.12
C GLN A 21 -30.43 -31.01 0.90
N PRO A 22 -30.92 -31.11 -0.35
CA PRO A 22 -30.25 -30.52 -1.48
C PRO A 22 -30.77 -29.09 -1.64
N GLY A 23 -29.87 -28.11 -1.63
CA GLY A 23 -30.22 -26.75 -2.06
C GLY A 23 -30.03 -25.70 -0.98
N VAL A 24 -28.77 -25.32 -0.78
CA VAL A 24 -28.34 -23.90 -0.64
C VAL A 24 -26.83 -23.72 -0.85
N SER A 25 -26.03 -24.79 -0.95
CA SER A 25 -24.59 -24.69 -1.27
C SER A 25 -24.26 -24.19 -2.69
N GLY A 26 -25.25 -24.02 -3.58
CA GLY A 26 -25.03 -23.62 -4.97
C GLY A 26 -25.04 -22.12 -5.26
N LEU A 27 -25.34 -21.25 -4.28
CA LEU A 27 -25.45 -19.79 -4.52
C LEU A 27 -24.35 -18.95 -3.89
N MET A 28 -23.42 -19.57 -3.15
CA MET A 28 -22.26 -18.86 -2.58
C MET A 28 -20.95 -19.12 -3.33
N GLN A 29 -20.95 -19.99 -4.36
CA GLN A 29 -19.73 -20.34 -5.10
C GLN A 29 -19.62 -19.68 -6.49
N ASP A 30 -20.53 -18.77 -6.83
CA ASP A 30 -20.52 -18.04 -8.12
C ASP A 30 -20.12 -16.55 -8.00
N MET A 31 -19.84 -16.06 -6.78
CA MET A 31 -19.45 -14.65 -6.53
C MET A 31 -17.93 -14.42 -6.47
N GLU A 32 -17.09 -15.43 -6.72
CA GLU A 32 -15.63 -15.29 -6.72
C GLU A 32 -14.98 -15.36 -8.10
N SER A 33 -15.70 -15.80 -9.14
CA SER A 33 -15.13 -16.03 -10.48
C SER A 33 -15.20 -14.84 -11.44
N ASN A 34 -15.66 -13.66 -11.01
CA ASN A 34 -15.69 -12.47 -11.89
C ASN A 34 -15.17 -11.18 -11.25
N ARG A 35 -14.27 -11.26 -10.26
CA ARG A 35 -13.33 -10.16 -10.08
C ARG A 35 -12.33 -10.27 -11.23
N ALA A 36 -12.49 -9.42 -12.24
CA ALA A 36 -11.39 -9.08 -13.14
C ALA A 36 -10.12 -9.04 -12.29
N LYS A 37 -9.17 -9.95 -12.54
CA LYS A 37 -7.93 -10.04 -11.77
C LYS A 37 -7.15 -8.77 -12.07
N LEU A 38 -7.47 -7.73 -11.31
CA LEU A 38 -6.70 -6.50 -11.26
C LEU A 38 -5.25 -6.93 -11.03
N PRO A 39 -4.30 -6.40 -11.80
CA PRO A 39 -2.90 -6.72 -11.57
C PRO A 39 -2.60 -6.54 -10.09
N THR A 40 -2.06 -7.59 -9.46
CA THR A 40 -1.71 -7.56 -8.05
C THR A 40 -0.82 -6.35 -7.83
N ILE A 41 -1.31 -5.37 -7.07
CA ILE A 41 -0.55 -4.16 -6.82
C ILE A 41 0.67 -4.58 -5.99
N VAL A 42 1.85 -4.42 -6.56
CA VAL A 42 3.11 -4.82 -5.92
C VAL A 42 3.64 -3.64 -5.14
N ILE A 43 3.99 -3.87 -3.87
CA ILE A 43 4.72 -2.89 -3.07
C ILE A 43 6.15 -2.83 -3.64
N ALA A 44 6.56 -1.65 -4.08
CA ALA A 44 7.94 -1.42 -4.53
C ALA A 44 8.89 -1.41 -3.32
N ASP A 45 10.10 -1.91 -3.52
CA ASP A 45 11.14 -1.82 -2.50
C ASP A 45 11.50 -0.35 -2.23
N PHE A 46 11.76 -0.03 -0.97
CA PHE A 46 12.08 1.31 -0.52
C PHE A 46 13.53 1.36 -0.01
N SER A 47 14.40 2.03 -0.76
CA SER A 47 15.84 2.20 -0.48
C SER A 47 16.18 3.33 0.48
N GLY A 48 15.25 4.28 0.70
CA GLY A 48 15.51 5.55 1.40
C GLY A 48 15.31 6.79 0.54
N ASP A 49 14.92 6.66 -0.72
CA ASP A 49 14.65 7.81 -1.59
C ASP A 49 13.37 8.55 -1.15
N ILE A 50 13.56 9.77 -0.65
CA ILE A 50 12.47 10.62 -0.13
C ILE A 50 11.36 10.87 -1.18
N GLU A 51 11.69 10.87 -2.47
CA GLU A 51 10.71 11.03 -3.54
C GLU A 51 9.77 9.82 -3.65
N ASP A 52 10.30 8.61 -3.42
CA ASP A 52 9.55 7.36 -3.44
C ASP A 52 8.86 7.08 -2.10
N TRP A 53 9.26 7.76 -1.03
CA TRP A 53 8.67 7.62 0.31
C TRP A 53 7.15 7.80 0.29
N VAL A 54 6.64 8.86 -0.34
CA VAL A 54 5.19 9.15 -0.36
C VAL A 54 4.43 7.99 -1.00
N ARG A 55 4.91 7.52 -2.16
CA ARG A 55 4.30 6.40 -2.88
C ARG A 55 4.37 5.10 -2.08
N PHE A 56 5.53 4.79 -1.51
CA PHE A 56 5.73 3.60 -0.68
C PHE A 56 4.82 3.64 0.55
N ARG A 57 4.81 4.77 1.27
CA ARG A 57 4.02 4.98 2.49
C ARG A 57 2.54 4.74 2.23
N ASP A 58 1.99 5.35 1.19
CA ASP A 58 0.56 5.26 0.86
C ASP A 58 0.19 3.83 0.44
N THR A 59 1.01 3.23 -0.44
CA THR A 59 0.83 1.85 -0.93
C THR A 59 0.91 0.83 0.22
N PHE A 60 1.91 0.96 1.10
CA PHE A 60 2.13 0.07 2.23
C PHE A 60 1.02 0.23 3.30
N LYS A 61 0.56 1.47 3.53
CA LYS A 61 -0.53 1.77 4.45
C LYS A 61 -1.81 1.03 4.03
N GLU A 62 -2.23 1.17 2.77
CA GLU A 62 -3.44 0.53 2.25
C GLU A 62 -3.32 -1.01 2.21
N MET A 63 -2.16 -1.55 1.83
CA MET A 63 -2.01 -2.99 1.64
C MET A 63 -1.65 -3.79 2.88
N VAL A 64 -0.97 -3.18 3.85
CA VAL A 64 -0.43 -3.91 5.01
C VAL A 64 -1.02 -3.37 6.31
N ILE A 65 -1.04 -2.05 6.48
CA ILE A 65 -1.43 -1.43 7.76
C ILE A 65 -2.93 -1.50 7.98
N GLU A 66 -3.71 -1.10 6.97
CA GLU A 66 -5.17 -1.01 7.04
C GLU A 66 -5.87 -2.38 6.97
N ARG A 67 -5.12 -3.46 6.74
CA ARG A 67 -5.67 -4.82 6.84
C ARG A 67 -5.83 -5.24 8.31
N PRO A 68 -7.07 -5.42 8.81
CA PRO A 68 -7.31 -5.78 10.21
C PRO A 68 -6.95 -7.24 10.51
N ASN A 69 -7.00 -8.11 9.50
CA ASN A 69 -6.77 -9.54 9.65
C ASN A 69 -5.28 -9.94 9.64
N LEU A 70 -4.36 -8.98 9.59
CA LEU A 70 -2.93 -9.24 9.51
C LEU A 70 -2.27 -8.96 10.88
N PRO A 71 -1.69 -9.97 11.56
CA PRO A 71 -1.00 -9.75 12.83
C PRO A 71 0.23 -8.85 12.67
N ASN A 72 0.55 -8.06 13.70
CA ASN A 72 1.64 -7.08 13.64
C ASN A 72 3.01 -7.71 13.36
N ILE A 73 3.25 -8.95 13.79
CA ILE A 73 4.50 -9.66 13.46
C ILE A 73 4.69 -9.85 11.95
N TYR A 74 3.60 -10.14 11.22
CA TYR A 74 3.66 -10.21 9.76
C TYR A 74 3.84 -8.82 9.16
N LYS A 75 3.20 -7.78 9.69
CA LYS A 75 3.40 -6.39 9.24
C LYS A 75 4.86 -5.96 9.38
N MET A 76 5.51 -6.30 10.50
CA MET A 76 6.93 -6.06 10.74
C MET A 76 7.81 -6.80 9.73
N ASN A 77 7.52 -8.09 9.49
CA ASN A 77 8.28 -8.88 8.52
C ASN A 77 8.14 -8.34 7.09
N TYR A 78 6.93 -7.93 6.70
CA TYR A 78 6.72 -7.25 5.42
C TYR A 78 7.47 -5.92 5.35
N LEU A 79 7.43 -5.12 6.41
CA LEU A 79 8.16 -3.85 6.46
C LEU A 79 9.65 -4.08 6.20
N ARG A 80 10.28 -5.04 6.89
CA ARG A 80 11.70 -5.37 6.67
C ARG A 80 11.99 -6.02 5.33
N SER A 81 11.02 -6.71 4.71
CA SER A 81 11.24 -7.31 3.40
C SER A 81 11.28 -6.28 2.28
N TYR A 82 10.46 -5.22 2.37
CA TYR A 82 10.38 -4.17 1.35
C TYR A 82 11.32 -2.99 1.61
N VAL A 83 11.74 -2.76 2.86
CA VAL A 83 12.68 -1.70 3.18
C VAL A 83 14.12 -2.21 2.98
N LYS A 84 14.92 -1.46 2.21
CA LYS A 84 16.30 -1.79 1.79
C LYS A 84 17.23 -0.59 2.01
N GLY A 85 18.53 -0.82 1.87
CA GLY A 85 19.55 0.24 1.91
C GLY A 85 19.55 1.03 3.21
N GLU A 86 19.68 2.36 3.11
CA GLU A 86 19.72 3.30 4.22
C GLU A 86 18.46 3.21 5.10
N ALA A 87 17.29 3.04 4.48
CA ALA A 87 16.04 2.91 5.22
C ALA A 87 16.00 1.63 6.08
N ALA A 88 16.69 0.56 5.66
CA ALA A 88 16.77 -0.67 6.43
C ALA A 88 17.74 -0.53 7.62
N GLU A 89 18.82 0.24 7.46
CA GLU A 89 19.75 0.56 8.54
C GLU A 89 19.05 1.30 9.68
N LEU A 90 18.18 2.27 9.36
CA LEU A 90 17.34 2.94 10.36
C LEU A 90 16.44 1.97 11.15
N LEU A 91 16.04 0.86 10.56
CA LEU A 91 15.21 -0.16 11.21
C LEU A 91 16.01 -1.24 11.95
N GLN A 92 17.35 -1.25 11.86
CA GLN A 92 18.17 -2.24 12.58
C GLN A 92 18.14 -2.02 14.09
N GLU A 93 18.00 -0.78 14.53
CA GLU A 93 17.93 -0.42 15.95
C GLU A 93 16.61 -0.86 16.61
N VAL A 94 15.57 -1.08 15.81
CA VAL A 94 14.27 -1.55 16.30
C VAL A 94 14.28 -3.08 16.38
N PRO A 95 13.78 -3.71 17.45
CA PRO A 95 13.66 -5.17 17.51
C PRO A 95 12.71 -5.72 16.43
N SER A 96 12.83 -7.00 16.08
CA SER A 96 11.99 -7.67 15.08
C SER A 96 10.60 -8.11 15.61
N GLY A 97 10.24 -7.69 16.81
CA GLY A 97 8.98 -8.04 17.47
C GLY A 97 7.77 -7.37 16.82
N GLY A 98 6.63 -8.07 16.80
CA GLY A 98 5.37 -7.52 16.29
C GLY A 98 4.85 -6.35 17.15
N GLU A 99 5.16 -6.32 18.45
CA GLU A 99 4.84 -5.18 19.30
C GLU A 99 5.52 -3.88 18.85
N HIS A 100 6.71 -3.98 18.24
CA HIS A 100 7.51 -2.83 17.81
C HIS A 100 7.18 -2.34 16.40
N PHE A 101 6.16 -2.91 15.73
CA PHE A 101 5.78 -2.47 14.39
C PHE A 101 5.40 -0.98 14.35
N ALA A 102 4.66 -0.53 15.36
CA ALA A 102 4.24 0.87 15.45
C ALA A 102 5.46 1.80 15.58
N ASP A 103 6.44 1.41 16.40
CA ASP A 103 7.68 2.16 16.61
C ASP A 103 8.52 2.20 15.33
N ALA A 104 8.74 1.05 14.68
CA ALA A 104 9.45 0.97 13.39
C ALA A 104 8.81 1.86 12.33
N TRP A 105 7.48 1.86 12.25
CA TRP A 105 6.75 2.70 11.30
C TRP A 105 6.83 4.18 11.64
N GLN A 106 6.89 4.54 12.93
CA GLN A 106 7.11 5.92 13.36
C GLN A 106 8.53 6.41 13.07
N VAL A 107 9.56 5.57 13.26
CA VAL A 107 10.96 5.92 12.92
C VAL A 107 11.08 6.28 11.44
N LEU A 108 10.55 5.44 10.56
CA LEU A 108 10.55 5.73 9.12
C LEU A 108 9.80 7.02 8.78
N LYS A 109 8.62 7.24 9.38
CA LYS A 109 7.87 8.49 9.19
C LYS A 109 8.65 9.70 9.72
N GLY A 110 9.24 9.63 10.89
CA GLY A 110 10.00 10.74 11.46
C GLY A 110 11.18 11.14 10.57
N HIS A 111 11.84 10.16 9.94
CA HIS A 111 12.98 10.40 9.08
C HIS A 111 12.58 10.89 7.68
N TYR A 112 11.62 10.22 7.03
CA TYR A 112 11.30 10.44 5.62
C TYR A 112 10.06 11.31 5.35
N ASP A 113 9.18 11.50 6.34
CA ASP A 113 7.98 12.35 6.22
C ASP A 113 8.30 13.85 6.45
N ASN A 114 9.57 14.24 6.29
CA ASN A 114 10.02 15.61 6.42
C ASN A 114 9.53 16.46 5.24
N THR A 115 8.36 17.07 5.41
CA THR A 115 7.70 17.93 4.41
C THR A 115 8.60 19.08 3.94
N ARG A 116 9.49 19.60 4.80
CA ARG A 116 10.41 20.68 4.44
C ARG A 116 11.49 20.19 3.48
N LEU A 117 12.05 19.00 3.72
CA LEU A 117 13.06 18.40 2.85
C LEU A 117 12.47 18.00 1.50
N LEU A 118 11.25 17.43 1.50
CA LEU A 118 10.45 17.18 0.30
C LEU A 118 10.22 18.47 -0.51
N THR A 119 9.80 19.55 0.16
CA THR A 119 9.57 20.85 -0.49
C THR A 119 10.85 21.41 -1.09
N ASN A 120 11.97 21.37 -0.36
CA ASN A 120 13.27 21.82 -0.86
C ASN A 120 13.73 20.99 -2.06
N LYS A 121 13.55 19.66 -2.05
CA LYS A 121 13.87 18.81 -3.21
C LYS A 121 13.01 19.13 -4.43
N LEU A 122 11.71 19.39 -4.24
CA LEU A 122 10.83 19.81 -5.34
C LEU A 122 11.23 21.20 -5.88
N LEU A 123 11.65 22.11 -5.00
CA LEU A 123 12.19 23.43 -5.35
C LEU A 123 13.50 23.34 -6.12
N ASP A 124 14.45 22.54 -5.64
CA ASP A 124 15.72 22.29 -6.33
C ASP A 124 15.46 21.74 -7.73
N ARG A 125 14.52 20.77 -7.86
CA ARG A 125 14.09 20.25 -9.15
C ARG A 125 13.47 21.32 -10.05
N LEU A 126 12.68 22.24 -9.49
CA LEU A 126 12.06 23.33 -10.24
C LEU A 126 13.12 24.29 -10.80
N ILE A 127 14.10 24.67 -9.97
CA ILE A 127 15.19 25.59 -10.33
C ILE A 127 16.18 24.90 -11.28
N SER A 128 16.39 23.59 -11.12
CA SER A 128 17.26 22.78 -11.97
C SER A 128 16.58 22.27 -13.25
N LEU A 129 15.35 22.71 -13.56
CA LEU A 129 14.72 22.35 -14.83
C LEU A 129 15.60 22.87 -15.96
N PRO A 130 16.01 22.02 -16.92
CA PRO A 130 16.93 22.41 -17.97
C PRO A 130 16.34 23.56 -18.78
N SER A 131 17.13 24.62 -18.95
CA SER A 131 16.81 25.74 -19.83
C SER A 131 16.62 25.21 -21.26
N MET A 132 15.57 25.67 -21.95
CA MET A 132 15.24 25.23 -23.30
C MET A 132 16.47 25.30 -24.20
N SER A 133 16.88 24.17 -24.77
CA SER A 133 18.02 24.11 -25.69
C SER A 133 17.65 24.52 -27.12
N SER A 134 16.35 24.48 -27.44
CA SER A 134 15.80 24.81 -28.76
C SER A 134 14.41 25.43 -28.63
N ASP A 135 14.12 26.38 -29.51
CA ASP A 135 12.86 27.15 -29.55
C ASP A 135 11.72 26.33 -30.22
N CYS A 136 11.40 25.17 -29.64
CA CYS A 136 10.35 24.28 -30.16
C CYS A 136 9.22 24.08 -29.14
N ALA A 137 7.98 24.04 -29.64
CA ALA A 137 6.77 23.94 -28.81
C ALA A 137 6.77 22.70 -27.89
N SER A 138 7.41 21.61 -28.31
CA SER A 138 7.55 20.38 -27.51
C SER A 138 8.43 20.55 -26.27
N GLU A 139 9.52 21.34 -26.37
CA GLU A 139 10.40 21.65 -25.24
C GLU A 139 9.68 22.55 -24.22
N LEU A 140 8.95 23.56 -24.71
CA LEU A 140 8.11 24.41 -23.87
C LEU A 140 7.02 23.60 -23.14
N MET A 141 6.31 22.71 -23.86
CA MET A 141 5.31 21.84 -23.24
C MET A 141 5.92 20.89 -22.20
N ARG A 142 7.13 20.37 -22.44
CA ARG A 142 7.86 19.52 -21.49
C ARG A 142 8.16 20.26 -20.19
N VAL A 143 8.72 21.48 -20.29
CA VAL A 143 9.01 22.32 -19.11
C VAL A 143 7.73 22.70 -18.40
N LEU A 144 6.70 23.16 -19.11
CA LEU A 144 5.42 23.54 -18.53
C LEU A 144 4.73 22.39 -17.79
N ASN A 145 4.77 21.17 -18.35
CA ASN A 145 4.24 19.99 -17.70
C ASN A 145 5.07 19.60 -16.46
N GLY A 146 6.40 19.75 -16.51
CA GLY A 146 7.27 19.58 -15.36
C GLY A 146 6.91 20.51 -14.20
N VAL A 147 6.80 21.82 -14.48
CA VAL A 147 6.38 22.83 -13.49
C VAL A 147 4.99 22.52 -12.93
N ARG A 148 4.02 22.20 -13.78
CA ARG A 148 2.65 21.85 -13.34
C ARG A 148 2.62 20.63 -12.44
N ASN A 149 3.40 19.60 -12.74
CA ASN A 149 3.46 18.40 -11.92
C ASN A 149 4.12 18.68 -10.56
N LEU A 150 5.20 19.48 -10.54
CA LEU A 150 5.84 19.91 -9.29
C LEU A 150 4.88 20.76 -8.43
N LEU A 151 4.15 21.70 -9.03
CA LEU A 151 3.14 22.51 -8.32
C LEU A 151 2.02 21.65 -7.73
N ARG A 152 1.55 20.63 -8.46
CA ARG A 152 0.56 19.67 -7.93
C ARG A 152 1.11 18.88 -6.75
N ALA A 153 2.36 18.42 -6.85
CA ALA A 153 3.00 17.68 -5.77
C ALA A 153 3.24 18.55 -4.52
N LEU A 154 3.68 19.80 -4.69
CA LEU A 154 3.77 20.79 -3.60
C LEU A 154 2.43 21.06 -2.93
N LYS A 155 1.35 21.17 -3.72
CA LYS A 155 -0.01 21.34 -3.20
C LYS A 155 -0.49 20.10 -2.44
N ALA A 156 -0.17 18.90 -2.91
CA ALA A 156 -0.50 17.64 -2.23
C ALA A 156 0.26 17.46 -0.90
N LEU A 157 1.46 18.04 -0.79
CA LEU A 157 2.26 18.07 0.44
C LEU A 157 1.72 19.05 1.50
N GLY A 158 0.66 19.80 1.22
CA GLY A 158 0.08 20.77 2.16
C GLY A 158 0.92 22.04 2.35
N SER A 159 1.92 22.27 1.48
CA SER A 159 2.68 23.52 1.48
C SER A 159 1.77 24.65 0.96
N PRO A 160 1.76 25.83 1.61
CA PRO A 160 0.97 26.97 1.14
C PRO A 160 1.62 27.55 -0.12
N VAL A 161 1.40 26.88 -1.25
CA VAL A 161 1.80 27.37 -2.58
C VAL A 161 1.07 28.69 -2.91
N ASP A 162 -0.02 28.98 -2.19
CA ASP A 162 -0.76 30.24 -2.27
C ASP A 162 0.05 31.46 -1.80
N HIS A 163 1.13 31.28 -1.04
CA HIS A 163 1.93 32.41 -0.50
C HIS A 163 3.20 32.68 -1.30
N TRP A 164 3.48 31.91 -2.35
CA TRP A 164 4.69 32.06 -3.16
C TRP A 164 4.69 33.35 -3.99
N GLY A 165 3.52 33.99 -4.17
CA GLY A 165 3.41 35.35 -4.73
C GLY A 165 4.12 36.42 -3.88
N ASN A 166 4.41 36.15 -2.60
CA ASN A 166 5.20 37.06 -1.75
C ASN A 166 6.72 36.84 -1.83
N LEU A 167 7.18 35.74 -2.43
CA LEU A 167 8.61 35.50 -2.71
C LEU A 167 9.07 36.17 -4.01
N SER A 168 8.15 36.75 -4.80
CA SER A 168 8.45 37.50 -6.01
C SER A 168 8.87 38.95 -5.76
N VAL A 169 9.05 39.35 -4.49
CA VAL A 169 9.46 40.71 -4.11
C VAL A 169 10.78 40.64 -3.37
N PHE A 170 11.87 40.42 -4.11
CA PHE A 170 13.18 41.05 -3.90
C PHE A 170 13.94 41.05 -5.23
#